data_AF-X1V9S1-F1
#
_entry.id   AF-X1V9S1-F1
#
_cell.length_a   1.000
_cell.length_b   1.000
_cell.length_c   1.000
_cell.angle_alpha   90.00
_cell.angle_beta   90.00
_cell.angle_gamma   90.00
#
_symmetry.space_group_name_H-M   'P 1'
#
loop_
_entity.id
_entity.type
_entity.pdbx_description
1 polymer ?
#
loop_
_entity_poly.entity_id
_entity_poly.type
_entity_poly.pdbx_seq_one_letter_code
_entity_poly.pdbx_strand_id
1 'polypeptide(L)'
;MTDSFAQQDVKAKAIIHDFSTRAKEYKTIQTDFVFSMIDTRENTHEDYKGTISVKEEKFRINMLDTETYFNGKTIWNFLVDVQEVNITEPDEE
;
A
#
# COMPACT_ATOMS: atom_id res chain seq x y z
N MET A 1 38.78 -10.65 -4.69
CA MET A 1 37.74 -9.79 -4.10
C MET A 1 36.42 -10.47 -4.38
N THR A 2 35.89 -11.19 -3.41
CA THR A 2 34.70 -12.04 -3.56
C THR A 2 33.54 -11.42 -2.78
N ASP A 3 32.54 -10.99 -3.54
CA ASP A 3 31.12 -10.85 -3.25
C ASP A 3 30.68 -10.44 -1.84
N SER A 4 30.51 -9.12 -1.65
CA SER A 4 29.77 -8.53 -0.53
C SER A 4 28.37 -8.03 -0.95
N PHE A 5 27.69 -8.75 -1.85
CA PHE A 5 26.29 -8.48 -2.24
C PHE A 5 25.30 -9.57 -1.79
N ALA A 6 25.78 -10.73 -1.31
CA ALA A 6 24.92 -11.85 -0.91
C ALA A 6 24.40 -11.77 0.55
N GLN A 7 25.10 -11.09 1.46
CA GLN A 7 24.67 -10.99 2.88
C GLN A 7 23.49 -10.04 3.10
N GLN A 8 23.33 -9.04 2.24
CA GLN A 8 22.23 -8.09 2.33
C GLN A 8 20.91 -8.73 1.88
N ASP A 9 20.97 -9.62 0.89
CA ASP A 9 19.84 -10.36 0.34
C ASP A 9 19.24 -11.34 1.37
N VAL A 10 20.07 -12.06 2.13
CA VAL A 10 19.57 -13.01 3.16
C VAL A 10 18.80 -12.31 4.27
N LYS A 11 19.26 -11.15 4.74
CA LYS A 11 18.57 -10.37 5.78
C LYS A 11 17.30 -9.71 5.26
N ALA A 12 17.33 -9.15 4.06
CA ALA A 12 16.14 -8.57 3.43
C ALA A 12 15.07 -9.64 3.17
N LYS A 13 15.45 -10.81 2.64
CA LYS A 13 14.57 -11.96 2.46
C LYS A 13 13.95 -12.43 3.77
N ALA A 14 14.74 -12.51 4.84
CA ALA A 14 14.23 -12.89 6.16
C ALA A 14 13.18 -11.87 6.68
N ILE A 15 13.44 -10.57 6.55
CA ILE A 15 12.49 -9.52 6.96
C ILE A 15 11.21 -9.58 6.12
N ILE A 16 11.31 -9.76 4.80
CA ILE A 16 10.15 -9.90 3.91
C ILE A 16 9.36 -11.16 4.25
N HIS A 17 10.03 -12.28 4.50
CA HIS A 17 9.40 -13.54 4.87
C HIS A 17 8.67 -13.44 6.20
N ASP A 18 9.30 -12.86 7.22
CA ASP A 18 8.70 -12.68 8.54
C ASP A 18 7.51 -11.72 8.50
N PHE A 19 7.60 -10.64 7.72
CA PHE A 19 6.47 -9.74 7.47
C PHE A 19 5.32 -10.46 6.78
N SER A 20 5.60 -11.19 5.70
CA SER A 20 4.58 -11.94 4.94
C SER A 20 3.90 -13.01 5.81
N THR A 21 4.67 -13.72 6.62
CA THR A 21 4.16 -14.74 7.55
C THR A 21 3.21 -14.12 8.57
N ARG A 22 3.64 -13.03 9.23
CA ARG A 22 2.80 -12.33 10.21
C ARG A 22 1.56 -11.69 9.57
N ALA A 23 1.70 -11.10 8.38
CA ALA A 23 0.58 -10.53 7.65
C ALA A 23 -0.47 -11.59 7.29
N LYS A 24 -0.05 -12.81 6.94
CA LYS A 24 -0.94 -13.95 6.63
C LYS A 24 -1.67 -14.52 7.86
N GLU A 25 -1.15 -14.33 9.07
CA GLU A 25 -1.82 -14.77 10.31
C GLU A 25 -3.04 -13.91 10.64
N TYR A 26 -3.06 -12.64 10.21
CA TYR A 26 -4.20 -11.75 10.41
C TYR A 26 -5.28 -11.98 9.35
N LYS A 27 -6.41 -12.56 9.76
CA LYS A 27 -7.57 -12.78 8.88
C LYS A 27 -8.11 -11.48 8.25
N THR A 28 -7.99 -10.38 8.97
CA THR A 28 -8.38 -9.05 8.52
C THR A 28 -7.53 -8.04 9.27
N ILE A 29 -6.94 -7.10 8.54
CA ILE A 29 -6.19 -5.97 9.09
C ILE A 29 -7.02 -4.74 8.81
N GLN A 30 -7.26 -3.92 9.84
CA GLN A 30 -7.81 -2.58 9.68
C GLN A 30 -6.95 -1.62 10.49
N THR A 31 -6.46 -0.56 9.86
CA THR A 31 -5.65 0.45 10.54
C THR A 31 -5.88 1.82 9.93
N ASP A 32 -5.73 2.83 10.78
CA ASP A 32 -5.62 4.22 10.37
C ASP A 32 -4.14 4.54 10.11
N PHE A 33 -3.87 5.44 9.19
CA PHE A 33 -2.52 5.92 8.88
C PHE A 33 -2.51 7.42 8.59
N VAL A 34 -1.31 8.01 8.64
CA VAL A 34 -1.04 9.38 8.21
C VAL A 34 0.02 9.33 7.12
N PHE A 35 -0.29 9.87 5.95
CA PHE A 35 0.64 10.07 4.84
C PHE A 35 1.11 11.52 4.85
N SER A 36 2.41 11.72 5.10
CA SER A 36 3.02 13.05 5.14
C SER A 36 3.76 13.33 3.83
N MET A 37 3.38 14.40 3.13
CA MET A 37 4.07 14.90 1.95
C MET A 37 4.89 16.14 2.32
N ILE A 38 6.17 16.14 1.96
CA ILE A 38 7.08 17.27 2.20
C ILE A 38 7.61 17.76 0.86
N ASP A 39 7.24 18.98 0.46
CA ASP A 39 7.86 19.66 -0.67
C ASP A 39 9.06 20.48 -0.17
N THR A 40 10.26 20.03 -0.51
CA THR A 40 11.50 20.68 -0.06
C THR A 40 11.84 21.95 -0.83
N ARG A 41 11.21 22.19 -1.99
CA ARG A 41 11.41 23.39 -2.80
C ARG A 41 10.55 24.54 -2.29
N GLU A 42 9.28 24.26 -2.05
CA GLU A 42 8.31 25.23 -1.54
C GLU A 42 8.28 25.28 0.00
N ASN A 43 9.06 24.40 0.66
CA ASN A 43 9.13 24.23 2.11
C ASN A 43 7.74 24.03 2.75
N THR A 44 6.91 23.22 2.09
CA THR A 44 5.56 22.87 2.56
C THR A 44 5.54 21.45 3.12
N HIS A 45 4.66 21.22 4.09
CA HIS A 45 4.40 19.91 4.70
C HIS A 45 2.89 19.74 4.84
N GLU A 46 2.36 18.70 4.23
CA GLU A 46 0.95 18.32 4.26
C GLU A 46 0.79 16.91 4.83
N ASP A 47 -0.18 16.74 5.73
CA ASP A 47 -0.52 15.46 6.33
C ASP A 47 -1.92 15.03 5.87
N TYR A 48 -2.00 13.81 5.34
CA TYR A 48 -3.23 13.21 4.84
C TYR A 48 -3.57 11.99 5.68
N LYS A 49 -4.73 12.04 6.36
CA LYS A 49 -5.24 10.89 7.10
C LYS A 49 -5.87 9.90 6.14
N GLY A 50 -5.65 8.62 6.38
CA GLY A 50 -6.27 7.56 5.62
C GLY A 50 -6.58 6.35 6.47
N THR A 51 -7.40 5.47 5.90
CA THR A 51 -7.72 4.17 6.48
C THR A 51 -7.42 3.08 5.46
N ILE A 52 -6.91 1.95 5.93
CA ILE A 52 -6.70 0.76 5.11
C ILE A 52 -7.33 -0.45 5.78
N SER A 53 -8.05 -1.23 4.97
CA SER A 53 -8.60 -2.52 5.35
C SER A 53 -8.10 -3.57 4.38
N VAL A 54 -7.50 -4.65 4.89
CA VAL A 54 -6.96 -5.76 4.11
C VAL A 54 -7.60 -7.06 4.58
N LYS A 55 -8.06 -7.87 3.64
CA LYS A 55 -8.59 -9.21 3.90
C LYS A 55 -8.15 -10.15 2.79
N GLU A 56 -7.33 -11.14 3.14
CA GLU A 56 -6.72 -12.07 2.18
C GLU A 56 -5.98 -11.28 1.09
N GLU A 57 -6.38 -11.39 -0.17
CA GLU A 57 -5.81 -10.67 -1.31
C GLU A 57 -6.54 -9.36 -1.63
N LYS A 58 -7.57 -9.01 -0.86
CA LYS A 58 -8.41 -7.82 -1.10
C LYS A 58 -7.98 -6.68 -0.21
N PHE A 59 -8.04 -5.47 -0.72
CA PHE A 59 -7.86 -4.27 0.09
C PHE A 59 -8.84 -3.16 -0.25
N ARG A 60 -9.03 -2.27 0.73
CA ARG A 60 -9.69 -0.98 0.57
C ARG A 60 -8.82 0.08 1.23
N ILE A 61 -8.58 1.17 0.53
CA ILE A 61 -7.91 2.37 1.03
C ILE A 61 -8.88 3.54 0.86
N ASN A 62 -9.02 4.38 1.89
CA ASN A 62 -9.75 5.65 1.81
C ASN A 62 -8.81 6.75 2.29
N MET A 63 -8.54 7.73 1.42
CA MET A 63 -7.65 8.87 1.65
C MET A 63 -7.83 9.88 0.51
N LEU A 64 -7.58 11.18 0.74
CA LEU A 64 -7.58 12.20 -0.32
C LEU A 64 -8.87 12.24 -1.15
N ASP A 65 -10.03 12.15 -0.49
CA ASP A 65 -11.36 12.09 -1.14
C ASP A 65 -11.46 11.02 -2.24
N THR A 66 -10.64 9.98 -2.09
CA THR A 66 -10.51 8.88 -3.03
C THR A 66 -10.68 7.57 -2.29
N GLU A 67 -11.48 6.67 -2.85
CA GLU A 67 -11.64 5.32 -2.35
C GLU A 67 -11.11 4.30 -3.35
N THR A 68 -10.02 3.62 -2.98
CA THR A 68 -9.40 2.59 -3.81
C THR A 68 -9.76 1.22 -3.27
N TYR A 69 -10.20 0.33 -4.15
CA TYR A 69 -10.56 -1.04 -3.84
C TYR A 69 -9.79 -1.99 -4.76
N PHE A 70 -9.34 -3.11 -4.20
CA PHE A 70 -8.88 -4.24 -4.99
C PHE A 70 -9.63 -5.49 -4.56
N ASN A 71 -10.30 -6.15 -5.52
CA ASN A 71 -11.13 -7.32 -5.25
C ASN A 71 -10.41 -8.67 -5.44
N GLY A 72 -9.10 -8.65 -5.71
CA GLY A 72 -8.30 -9.81 -6.10
C GLY A 72 -8.05 -9.92 -7.61
N LYS A 73 -8.73 -9.09 -8.43
CA LYS A 73 -8.57 -9.07 -9.88
C LYS A 73 -8.50 -7.65 -10.46
N THR A 74 -9.42 -6.78 -10.06
CA THR A 74 -9.51 -5.41 -10.58
C THR A 74 -9.31 -4.39 -9.47
N ILE A 75 -8.63 -3.29 -9.82
CA ILE A 75 -8.50 -2.09 -9.01
C ILE A 75 -9.63 -1.14 -9.41
N TRP A 76 -10.37 -0.65 -8.42
CA TRP A 76 -11.43 0.33 -8.59
C TRP A 76 -11.03 1.57 -7.82
N ASN A 77 -11.00 2.70 -8.50
CA ASN A 77 -10.66 3.97 -7.92
C ASN A 77 -11.87 4.90 -8.03
N PHE A 78 -12.49 5.23 -6.90
CA PHE A 78 -13.64 6.12 -6.84
C PHE A 78 -13.22 7.51 -6.37
N LEU A 79 -13.36 8.50 -7.25
CA LEU A 79 -13.12 9.92 -7.01
C LEU A 79 -14.43 10.53 -6.48
N VAL A 80 -14.48 10.81 -5.17
CA VAL A 80 -15.73 11.20 -4.48
C VAL A 80 -16.21 12.58 -4.92
N ASP A 81 -15.27 13.48 -5.19
CA ASP A 81 -15.50 14.87 -5.59
C ASP A 81 -16.27 15.00 -6.92
N VAL A 82 -15.93 14.16 -7.89
CA VAL A 82 -16.52 14.18 -9.24
C VAL A 82 -17.45 12.99 -9.51
N GLN A 83 -17.64 12.10 -8.53
CA GLN A 83 -18.46 10.89 -8.64
C GLN A 83 -18.04 9.97 -9.80
N GLU A 84 -16.73 9.87 -10.05
CA GLU A 84 -16.17 9.07 -11.14
C GLU A 84 -15.53 7.78 -10.62
N VAL A 85 -15.71 6.69 -11.36
CA VAL A 85 -15.07 5.40 -11.07
C VAL A 85 -14.13 5.04 -12.22
N ASN A 86 -12.86 4.85 -11.90
CA ASN A 86 -11.85 4.32 -12.79
C ASN A 86 -11.56 2.85 -12.44
N ILE A 87 -11.60 1.96 -13.43
CA ILE A 87 -11.38 0.52 -13.24
C ILE A 87 -10.18 0.09 -14.06
N THR A 88 -9.20 -0.53 -13.41
CA THR A 88 -8.01 -1.07 -14.07
C THR A 88 -7.77 -2.52 -13.64
N GLU A 89 -7.05 -3.27 -14.46
CA GLU A 89 -6.46 -4.55 -14.09
C GLU A 89 -4.98 -4.29 -13.74
N PRO A 90 -4.44 -4.87 -12.66
CA PRO A 90 -3.01 -4.80 -12.37
C PRO A 90 -2.25 -5.54 -13.48
N ASP A 91 -1.14 -4.97 -13.95
CA ASP A 91 -0.31 -5.62 -14.95
C ASP A 91 0.17 -6.99 -14.44
N GLU A 92 -0.03 -8.03 -15.26
CA GLU A 92 0.60 -9.33 -15.04
C GLU A 92 2.08 -9.20 -15.43
N GLU A 93 2.97 -8.92 -14.46
CA GLU A 93 4.41 -9.18 -14.63
C GLU A 93 4.72 -10.68 -14.49
#